data_AF-A0A8T5HHR8-F1
#
_entry.id   AF-A0A8T5HHR8-F1
#
_cell.length_a   1.000
_cell.length_b   1.000
_cell.length_c   1.000
_cell.angle_alpha   90.00
_cell.angle_beta   90.00
_cell.angle_gamma   90.00
#
_symmetry.space_group_name_H-M   'P 1'
#
loop_
_entity.id
_entity.type
_entity.pdbx_description
1 polymer ?
#
loop_
_entity_poly.entity_id
_entity_poly.type
_entity_poly.pdbx_seq_one_letter_code
_entity_poly.pdbx_strand_id
1 'polypeptide(L)'
;MSISYVLINSNLGTDVQIIKEIKEMLANQNDVKLEIQGVYGVYDILIKLSSDNSEKLRSIVTNDIRKIENVQSTLTMLVIEQQEKS
;
A
#
# COMPACT_ATOMS: atom_id res chain seq x y z
N MET A 1 -6.47 13.95 -7.36
CA MET A 1 -6.70 12.94 -6.30
C MET A 1 -5.49 12.04 -6.34
N SER A 2 -4.66 12.07 -5.31
CA SER A 2 -3.36 11.39 -5.36
C SER A 2 -3.54 9.88 -5.29
N ILE A 3 -2.77 9.15 -6.09
CA ILE A 3 -2.75 7.68 -6.10
C ILE A 3 -1.31 7.20 -5.91
N SER A 4 -1.14 6.17 -5.09
CA SER A 4 0.12 5.44 -4.98
C SER A 4 -0.11 3.94 -5.12
N TYR A 5 0.78 3.28 -5.85
CA TYR A 5 0.89 1.84 -5.88
C TYR A 5 2.04 1.41 -4.96
N VAL A 6 1.80 0.43 -4.11
CA VAL A 6 2.78 -0.09 -3.16
C VAL A 6 2.90 -1.58 -3.39
N LEU A 7 4.11 -2.04 -3.72
CA LEU A 7 4.44 -3.46 -3.80
C LEU A 7 5.20 -3.85 -2.54
N ILE A 8 4.86 -5.00 -1.96
CA ILE A 8 5.41 -5.46 -0.69
C ILE A 8 6.01 -6.86 -0.87
N ASN A 9 7.21 -7.03 -0.33
CA ASN A 9 7.79 -8.35 -0.03
C ASN A 9 7.62 -8.67 1.44
N SER A 10 7.29 -9.91 1.73
CA SER A 10 6.99 -10.44 3.05
C SER A 10 7.87 -11.63 3.39
N ASN A 11 7.92 -11.98 4.68
CA ASN A 11 8.46 -13.27 5.08
C ASN A 11 7.56 -14.40 4.54
N LEU A 12 8.15 -15.55 4.24
CA LEU A 12 7.44 -16.70 3.67
C LEU A 12 6.19 -17.05 4.48
N GLY A 13 5.02 -17.05 3.82
CA GLY A 13 3.73 -17.44 4.40
C GLY A 13 3.09 -16.40 5.34
N THR A 14 3.57 -15.16 5.35
CA THR A 14 3.05 -14.08 6.22
C THR A 14 2.17 -13.06 5.49
N ASP A 15 2.07 -13.18 4.17
CA ASP A 15 1.29 -12.31 3.28
C ASP A 15 -0.18 -12.16 3.73
N VAL A 16 -0.86 -13.26 4.08
CA VAL A 16 -2.26 -13.23 4.53
C VAL A 16 -2.43 -12.42 5.83
N GLN A 17 -1.48 -12.52 6.76
CA GLN A 17 -1.50 -11.74 8.01
C GLN A 17 -1.33 -10.25 7.70
N ILE A 18 -0.33 -9.89 6.89
CA ILE A 18 -0.04 -8.50 6.52
C ILE A 18 -1.26 -7.87 5.84
N ILE A 19 -1.90 -8.58 4.90
CA ILE A 19 -3.12 -8.10 4.23
C ILE A 19 -4.23 -7.80 5.24
N LYS A 20 -4.43 -8.69 6.23
CA LYS A 20 -5.44 -8.50 7.27
C LYS A 20 -5.14 -7.26 8.11
N GLU A 21 -3.90 -7.11 8.56
CA GLU A 21 -3.47 -5.99 9.40
C GLU A 21 -3.62 -4.64 8.68
N ILE A 22 -3.25 -4.56 7.40
CA ILE A 22 -3.44 -3.35 6.59
C ILE A 22 -4.92 -2.99 6.45
N LYS A 23 -5.79 -3.98 6.23
CA LYS A 23 -7.24 -3.75 6.13
C LYS A 23 -7.81 -3.23 7.45
N GLU A 24 -7.43 -3.82 8.58
CA GLU A 24 -7.90 -3.40 9.91
C GLU A 24 -7.40 -1.99 10.27
N MET A 25 -6.13 -1.71 10.01
CA MET A 25 -5.50 -0.41 10.21
C MET A 25 -6.20 0.72 9.42
N LEU A 26 -6.56 0.46 8.16
CA LEU A 26 -7.19 1.44 7.28
C LEU A 26 -8.72 1.45 7.33
N ALA A 27 -9.36 0.50 8.02
CA ALA A 27 -10.82 0.36 8.07
C ALA A 27 -11.53 1.63 8.58
N ASN A 28 -10.88 2.42 9.44
CA ASN A 28 -11.44 3.64 10.03
C ASN A 28 -10.94 4.93 9.33
N GLN A 29 -10.21 4.83 8.22
CA GLN A 29 -9.68 5.98 7.49
C GLN A 29 -10.56 6.31 6.27
N ASN A 30 -11.64 7.07 6.50
CA ASN A 30 -12.65 7.37 5.46
C ASN A 30 -12.11 8.20 4.27
N ASP A 31 -11.01 8.90 4.46
CA ASP A 31 -10.35 9.75 3.46
C ASP A 31 -9.24 9.02 2.68
N VAL A 32 -9.08 7.71 2.88
CA VAL A 32 -8.14 6.85 2.16
C VAL A 32 -8.88 5.64 1.60
N LYS A 33 -8.87 5.49 0.27
CA LYS A 33 -9.38 4.27 -0.35
C LYS A 33 -8.24 3.26 -0.51
N LEU A 34 -8.52 2.03 -0.13
CA LEU A 34 -7.61 0.89 -0.18
C LEU A 34 -8.13 -0.14 -1.19
N GLU A 35 -7.29 -0.51 -2.16
CA GLU A 35 -7.41 -1.76 -2.91
C GLU A 35 -6.16 -2.60 -2.62
N ILE A 36 -6.33 -3.88 -2.33
CA ILE A 36 -5.24 -4.76 -1.90
C ILE A 36 -5.43 -6.18 -2.44
N GLN A 37 -4.36 -6.76 -2.96
CA GLN A 37 -4.34 -8.09 -3.54
C GLN A 37 -3.03 -8.80 -3.18
N GLY A 38 -3.13 -10.08 -2.79
CA GLY A 38 -1.99 -10.99 -2.86
C GLY A 38 -1.72 -11.34 -4.33
N VAL A 39 -0.45 -11.39 -4.73
CA VAL A 39 -0.05 -11.61 -6.12
C VAL A 39 0.98 -12.72 -6.23
N TYR A 40 0.98 -13.43 -7.35
CA TYR A 40 2.05 -14.37 -7.69
C TYR A 40 3.10 -13.63 -8.53
N GLY A 41 4.28 -13.39 -7.98
CA GLY A 41 5.36 -12.68 -8.68
C GLY A 41 6.60 -12.51 -7.82
N VAL A 42 7.44 -11.52 -8.16
CA VAL A 42 8.62 -11.14 -7.37
C VAL A 42 8.26 -10.31 -6.12
N TYR A 43 6.97 -10.03 -5.93
CA TYR A 43 6.37 -9.40 -4.76
C TYR A 43 5.20 -10.26 -4.32
N ASP A 44 4.81 -10.13 -3.05
CA ASP A 44 3.74 -10.93 -2.45
C ASP A 44 2.41 -10.17 -2.42
N ILE A 45 2.45 -8.84 -2.26
CA ILE A 45 1.25 -8.01 -2.10
C ILE A 45 1.35 -6.76 -2.98
N LEU A 46 0.26 -6.46 -3.70
CA LEU A 46 0.03 -5.20 -4.38
C LEU A 46 -1.05 -4.40 -3.66
N ILE A 47 -0.79 -3.12 -3.45
CA ILE A 47 -1.71 -2.17 -2.85
C ILE A 47 -1.84 -0.97 -3.77
N LYS A 48 -3.07 -0.45 -3.88
CA LYS A 48 -3.36 0.88 -4.40
C LYS A 48 -4.01 1.70 -3.30
N LEU A 49 -3.40 2.83 -2.98
CA LEU A 49 -3.95 3.82 -2.06
C LEU A 49 -4.37 5.06 -2.86
N SER A 50 -5.52 5.65 -2.52
CA SER A 50 -5.91 6.94 -3.05
C SER A 50 -6.49 7.85 -1.98
N SER A 51 -6.10 9.12 -2.01
CA SER A 51 -6.57 10.15 -1.08
C SER A 51 -6.42 11.53 -1.72
N ASP A 52 -7.10 12.53 -1.17
CA ASP A 52 -6.88 13.93 -1.54
C ASP A 52 -5.60 14.51 -0.91
N ASN A 53 -4.92 13.76 -0.03
CA ASN A 53 -3.68 14.15 0.62
C ASN A 53 -2.51 13.19 0.28
N SER A 54 -1.56 13.67 -0.53
CA SER A 54 -0.37 12.90 -0.94
C SER A 54 0.62 12.64 0.20
N GLU A 55 0.76 13.57 1.14
CA GLU A 55 1.62 13.42 2.31
C GLU A 55 1.08 12.31 3.23
N LYS A 56 -0.25 12.24 3.36
CA LYS A 56 -0.92 11.17 4.09
C LYS A 56 -0.61 9.80 3.48
N LEU A 57 -0.69 9.65 2.14
CA LEU A 57 -0.33 8.40 1.47
C LEU A 57 1.13 8.01 1.75
N ARG A 58 2.07 8.96 1.69
CA ARG A 58 3.49 8.71 2.02
C ARG A 58 3.69 8.32 3.48
N SER A 59 2.96 8.98 4.39
CA SER A 59 3.01 8.67 5.83
C SER A 59 2.50 7.26 6.10
N ILE A 60 1.35 6.86 5.53
CA ILE A 60 0.80 5.50 5.69
C ILE A 60 1.82 4.44 5.30
N VAL A 61 2.48 4.62 4.14
CA VAL A 61 3.49 3.66 3.70
C VAL A 61 4.68 3.62 4.66
N THR A 62 5.20 4.78 5.06
CA THR A 62 6.47 4.89 5.79
C THR A 62 6.33 4.56 7.28
N ASN A 63 5.25 5.04 7.88
CA ASN A 63 5.05 5.01 9.33
C ASN A 63 4.21 3.84 9.79
N ASP A 64 3.37 3.28 8.91
CA ASP A 64 2.44 2.22 9.26
C ASP A 64 2.78 0.93 8.51
N ILE A 65 2.63 0.88 7.17
CA ILE A 65 2.84 -0.36 6.37
C ILE A 65 4.24 -0.92 6.55
N ARG A 66 5.30 -0.09 6.46
CA ARG A 66 6.70 -0.54 6.63
C ARG A 66 7.03 -1.04 8.04
N LYS A 67 6.19 -0.77 9.03
CA LYS A 67 6.40 -1.20 10.42
C LYS A 67 5.63 -2.47 10.78
N ILE A 68 4.74 -2.93 9.90
CA ILE A 68 4.03 -4.20 10.08
C ILE A 68 5.07 -5.32 10.17
N GLU A 69 4.93 -6.17 11.17
CA GLU A 69 5.80 -7.32 11.35
C GLU A 69 5.78 -8.18 10.07
N ASN A 70 6.94 -8.73 9.70
CA ASN A 70 7.13 -9.56 8.50
C ASN A 70 7.13 -8.84 7.15
N VAL A 71 6.93 -7.52 7.10
CA VAL A 71 7.24 -6.74 5.90
C VAL A 71 8.76 -6.62 5.75
N GLN A 72 9.31 -7.17 4.66
CA GLN A 72 10.75 -7.11 4.37
C GLN A 72 11.13 -5.83 3.62
N SER A 73 10.34 -5.48 2.61
CA SER A 73 10.60 -4.29 1.78
C SER A 73 9.34 -3.81 1.10
N THR A 74 9.33 -2.53 0.74
CA THR A 74 8.27 -1.94 -0.08
C THR A 74 8.84 -1.10 -1.21
N LEU A 75 8.22 -1.20 -2.39
CA LEU A 75 8.43 -0.28 -3.51
C LEU A 75 7.17 0.58 -3.67
N THR A 76 7.33 1.90 -3.71
CA THR A 76 6.21 2.84 -3.84
C THR A 76 6.31 3.60 -5.14
N MET A 77 5.29 3.48 -5.98
CA MET A 77 5.15 4.19 -7.25
C MET A 77 4.05 5.24 -7.09
N LEU A 78 4.42 6.51 -7.06
CA LEU A 78 3.47 7.62 -7.05
C LEU A 78 2.98 7.88 -8.47
N VAL A 79 1.66 7.98 -8.64
CA VAL A 79 1.07 8.29 -9.95
C VAL A 79 1.36 9.73 -10.31
N ILE A 80 1.85 9.95 -11.54
CA ILE A 80 2.04 11.27 -12.12
C ILE A 80 0.76 11.62 -12.89
N GLU A 81 -0.17 12.34 -12.25
CA GLU A 81 -1.49 12.68 -12.83
C GLU A 81 -1.39 13.37 -14.21
N GLN A 82 -0.30 14.10 -14.47
CA GLN A 82 -0.07 14.81 -15.73
C GLN A 82 0.11 13.86 -16.93
N GLN A 83 0.55 12.61 -16.71
CA GLN A 83 0.82 11.64 -17.78
C GLN A 83 -0.41 10.79 -18.15
N GLU A 84 -1.50 10.87 -17.37
CA GLU A 84 -2.75 10.13 -17.64
C GLU A 84 -3.64 10.84 -18.69
N LYS A 85 -3.43 12.14 -18.91
CA LYS A 85 -4.24 12.98 -19.81
C LYS A 85 -3.61 13.23 -21.19
N SER A 86 -2.60 12.43 -21.56
CA SER A 86 -1.92 12.51 -22.86
C SER A 86 -2.56 11.57 -23.89
#